data_AF-A0A447JR05-F1
#
_entry.id   AF-A0A447JR05-F1
#
_cell.length_a   1.000
_cell.length_b   1.000
_cell.length_c   1.000
_cell.angle_alpha   90.00
_cell.angle_beta   90.00
_cell.angle_gamma   90.00
#
_symmetry.space_group_name_H-M   'P 1'
#
loop_
_entity.id
_entity.type
_entity.pdbx_description
1 polymer ?
#
loop_
_entity_poly.entity_id
_entity_poly.type
_entity_poly.pdbx_seq_one_letter_code
_entity_poly.pdbx_strand_id
1 'polypeptide(L)'
;MRAEAQRARFKLPAWPTTTIGSFPQTTEIRGLRLDFKKGNLDANHYRTGIAEHIKQAIIEQERLGLDVLVHGEAERNDMVEYFGEHLDGFVFTQNGWVQSYGSRCVKRR
;
A
#
# COMPACT_ATOMS: atom_id res chain seq x y z
N MET A 1 31.06 -0.28 -8.42
CA MET A 1 30.23 -0.94 -9.46
C MET A 1 28.72 -0.73 -9.33
N ARG A 2 27.97 -1.28 -8.35
CA ARG A 2 26.49 -1.08 -8.29
C ARG A 2 26.07 0.39 -8.10
N ALA A 3 26.74 1.11 -7.20
CA ALA A 3 26.42 2.51 -6.90
C ALA A 3 26.66 3.44 -8.10
N GLU A 4 27.73 3.23 -8.86
CA GLU A 4 28.05 4.02 -10.06
C GLU A 4 27.01 3.82 -11.17
N ALA A 5 26.60 2.56 -11.41
CA ALA A 5 25.58 2.24 -12.39
C ALA A 5 24.22 2.87 -12.03
N GLN A 6 23.84 2.86 -10.74
CA GLN A 6 22.61 3.49 -10.26
C GLN A 6 22.68 5.02 -10.37
N ARG A 7 23.81 5.64 -10.02
CA ARG A 7 24.01 7.09 -10.15
C ARG A 7 23.94 7.55 -11.60
N ALA A 8 24.52 6.79 -12.53
CA ALA A 8 24.43 7.07 -13.96
C ALA A 8 22.99 6.96 -14.52
N ARG A 9 22.22 5.97 -14.03
CA ARG A 9 20.83 5.73 -14.46
C ARG A 9 19.86 6.77 -13.92
N PHE A 10 19.88 7.02 -12.61
CA PHE A 10 18.83 7.80 -11.93
C PHE A 10 19.17 9.28 -11.81
N LYS A 11 20.45 9.67 -11.93
CA LYS A 11 20.91 11.08 -11.89
C LYS A 11 20.34 11.88 -10.72
N LEU A 12 20.20 11.23 -9.57
CA LEU A 12 19.67 11.83 -8.35
C LEU A 12 20.58 12.95 -7.83
N PRO A 13 20.03 13.99 -7.19
CA PRO A 13 20.82 15.04 -6.55
C PRO A 13 21.66 14.49 -5.39
N ALA A 14 22.53 15.32 -4.82
CA ALA A 14 23.38 14.93 -3.69
C ALA A 14 22.55 14.51 -2.45
N TRP A 15 21.36 15.08 -2.29
CA TRP A 15 20.45 14.85 -1.17
C TRP A 15 19.08 14.42 -1.71
N PRO A 16 18.92 13.17 -2.19
CA PRO A 16 17.66 12.71 -2.73
C PRO A 16 16.62 12.57 -1.62
N THR A 17 15.40 12.98 -1.94
CA THR A 17 14.23 12.97 -1.06
C THR A 17 13.25 11.89 -1.49
N THR A 18 12.73 11.16 -0.51
CA THR A 18 11.76 10.08 -0.72
C THR A 18 10.95 9.84 0.55
N THR A 19 9.90 9.04 0.42
CA THR A 19 9.04 8.59 1.53
C THR A 19 9.16 7.07 1.70
N ILE A 20 8.69 6.55 2.83
CA ILE A 20 8.94 5.16 3.24
C ILE A 20 7.94 4.17 2.61
N GLY A 21 6.78 4.63 2.12
CA GLY A 21 5.82 3.78 1.41
C GLY A 21 4.37 4.22 1.55
N SER A 22 3.76 3.97 2.71
CA SER A 22 2.32 4.18 2.91
C SER A 22 1.93 5.64 3.09
N PHE A 23 0.81 6.02 2.46
CA PHE A 23 0.15 7.30 2.67
C PHE A 23 -1.11 7.14 3.54
N PRO A 24 -1.68 8.26 4.05
CA PRO A 24 -2.88 8.20 4.88
C PRO A 24 -4.02 7.41 4.22
N GLN A 25 -4.50 6.38 4.92
CA GLN A 25 -5.67 5.63 4.48
C GLN A 25 -6.94 6.40 4.82
N THR A 26 -7.49 7.07 3.82
CA THR A 26 -8.69 7.90 3.97
C THR A 26 -9.97 7.05 4.10
N THR A 27 -11.06 7.70 4.50
CA THR A 27 -12.39 7.09 4.59
C THR A 27 -12.85 6.50 3.26
N GLU A 28 -12.49 7.13 2.15
CA GLU A 28 -12.87 6.71 0.80
C GLU A 28 -12.16 5.41 0.41
N ILE A 29 -10.85 5.32 0.67
CA ILE A 29 -10.06 4.09 0.43
C ILE A 29 -10.61 2.92 1.25
N ARG A 30 -10.95 3.18 2.53
CA ARG A 30 -11.55 2.18 3.41
C ARG A 30 -12.93 1.74 2.91
N GLY A 31 -13.74 2.66 2.42
CA GLY A 31 -15.05 2.39 1.82
C GLY A 31 -14.94 1.50 0.57
N LEU A 32 -14.11 1.90 -0.39
CA LEU A 32 -13.86 1.14 -1.62
C LEU A 32 -13.44 -0.30 -1.35
N ARG A 33 -12.55 -0.51 -0.37
CA ARG A 33 -12.09 -1.84 0.03
C ARG A 33 -13.19 -2.65 0.71
N LEU A 34 -14.02 -2.03 1.54
CA LEU A 34 -15.15 -2.69 2.19
C LEU A 34 -16.19 -3.13 1.17
N ASP A 35 -16.52 -2.27 0.21
CA ASP A 35 -17.53 -2.56 -0.81
C ASP A 35 -17.06 -3.64 -1.79
N PHE A 36 -15.77 -3.63 -2.16
CA PHE A 36 -15.17 -4.72 -2.92
C PHE A 36 -15.20 -6.05 -2.15
N LYS A 37 -14.84 -6.04 -0.85
CA LYS A 37 -14.89 -7.26 -0.01
C LYS A 37 -16.32 -7.79 0.19
N LYS A 38 -17.33 -6.92 0.18
CA LYS A 38 -18.75 -7.29 0.26
C LYS A 38 -19.34 -7.74 -1.08
N GLY A 39 -18.62 -7.55 -2.19
CA GLY A 39 -19.13 -7.82 -3.54
C GLY A 39 -20.10 -6.77 -4.08
N ASN A 40 -20.19 -5.60 -3.42
CA ASN A 40 -21.03 -4.47 -3.87
C ASN A 40 -20.36 -3.68 -5.01
N LEU A 41 -19.06 -3.86 -5.18
CA LEU A 41 -18.24 -3.17 -6.18
C LEU A 41 -17.55 -4.22 -7.05
N ASP A 42 -17.58 -4.03 -8.37
CA ASP A 42 -16.85 -4.92 -9.26
C ASP A 42 -15.33 -4.65 -9.22
N ALA A 43 -14.56 -5.60 -9.73
CA ALA A 43 -13.10 -5.51 -9.74
C ALA A 43 -12.55 -4.37 -10.62
N ASN A 44 -13.30 -3.91 -11.63
CA ASN A 44 -12.85 -2.85 -12.53
C ASN A 44 -13.03 -1.47 -11.91
N HIS A 45 -14.16 -1.24 -11.26
CA HIS A 45 -14.45 -0.03 -10.49
C HIS A 45 -13.54 0.05 -9.26
N TYR A 46 -13.28 -1.06 -8.57
CA TYR A 46 -12.28 -1.11 -7.51
C TYR A 46 -10.89 -0.70 -8.00
N ARG A 47 -10.41 -1.31 -9.10
CA ARG A 47 -9.10 -0.96 -9.71
C ARG A 47 -9.02 0.49 -10.13
N THR A 48 -10.09 1.02 -10.72
CA THR A 48 -10.15 2.42 -11.17
C THR A 48 -10.11 3.38 -9.98
N GLY A 49 -10.88 3.11 -8.92
CA GLY A 49 -10.88 3.93 -7.71
C GLY A 49 -9.52 3.95 -7.01
N ILE A 50 -8.89 2.79 -6.85
CA ILE A 50 -7.53 2.70 -6.30
C ILE A 50 -6.50 3.40 -7.18
N ALA A 51 -6.59 3.25 -8.51
CA ALA A 51 -5.69 3.93 -9.44
C ALA A 51 -5.80 5.45 -9.35
N GLU A 52 -6.99 6.00 -9.15
CA GLU A 52 -7.17 7.44 -8.94
C GLU A 52 -6.52 7.89 -7.63
N HIS A 53 -6.66 7.13 -6.54
CA HIS A 53 -5.95 7.45 -5.28
C HIS A 53 -4.43 7.41 -5.43
N ILE A 54 -3.89 6.42 -6.16
CA ILE A 54 -2.45 6.34 -6.47
C ILE A 54 -2.02 7.55 -7.30
N LYS A 55 -2.81 7.94 -8.30
CA LYS A 55 -2.54 9.10 -9.13
C LYS A 55 -2.49 10.39 -8.30
N GLN A 56 -3.44 10.59 -7.38
CA GLN A 56 -3.43 11.75 -6.48
C GLN A 56 -2.19 11.75 -5.58
N ALA A 57 -1.79 10.58 -5.06
CA ALA A 57 -0.56 10.46 -4.27
C ALA A 57 0.69 10.82 -5.09
N ILE A 58 0.76 10.40 -6.35
CA ILE A 58 1.87 10.75 -7.26
C ILE A 58 1.91 12.25 -7.52
N ILE A 59 0.76 12.86 -7.87
CA ILE A 59 0.66 14.31 -8.15
C ILE A 59 1.14 15.14 -6.95
N GLU A 60 0.73 14.77 -5.74
CA GLU A 60 1.13 15.52 -4.55
C GLU A 60 2.64 15.38 -4.28
N GLN A 61 3.21 14.20 -4.48
CA GLN A 61 4.67 14.01 -4.34
C GLN A 61 5.46 14.78 -5.41
N GLU A 62 4.98 14.81 -6.65
CA GLU A 62 5.57 15.62 -7.73
C GLU A 62 5.52 17.11 -7.38
N ARG A 63 4.40 17.57 -6.82
CA ARG A 63 4.23 18.95 -6.34
C ARG A 63 5.18 19.29 -5.19
N LEU A 64 5.44 18.34 -4.30
CA LEU A 64 6.42 18.48 -3.21
C LEU A 64 7.87 18.38 -3.68
N GLY A 65 8.11 18.02 -4.95
CA GLY A 65 9.44 17.92 -5.53
C GLY A 65 10.24 16.71 -5.03
N LEU A 66 9.58 15.60 -4.71
CA LEU A 66 10.28 14.37 -4.29
C LEU A 66 11.04 13.73 -5.47
N ASP A 67 12.24 13.23 -5.18
CA ASP A 67 13.12 12.61 -6.18
C ASP A 67 12.76 11.15 -6.50
N VAL A 68 12.20 10.44 -5.51
CA VAL A 68 11.76 9.04 -5.66
C VAL A 68 10.37 8.89 -5.05
N LEU A 69 9.42 8.53 -5.90
CA LEU A 69 7.99 8.45 -5.59
C LEU A 69 7.59 7.04 -5.11
N VAL A 70 6.53 6.98 -4.31
CA VAL A 70 5.85 5.74 -3.90
C VAL A 70 4.36 5.82 -4.23
N HIS A 71 3.70 4.67 -4.40
CA HIS A 71 2.27 4.66 -4.78
C HIS A 71 1.31 4.77 -3.60
N GLY A 72 1.81 4.72 -2.36
CA GLY A 72 0.99 4.94 -1.16
C GLY A 72 0.29 3.72 -0.56
N GLU A 73 0.41 2.54 -1.19
CA GLU A 73 -0.16 1.27 -0.71
C GLU A 73 -1.69 1.34 -0.41
N ALA A 74 -2.44 2.11 -1.21
CA ALA A 74 -3.89 2.27 -1.04
C ALA A 74 -4.66 0.95 -1.15
N GLU A 75 -4.13 0.00 -1.92
CA GLU A 75 -4.71 -1.33 -2.13
C GLU A 75 -4.51 -2.29 -0.95
N ARG A 76 -3.58 -2.00 -0.03
CA ARG A 76 -3.16 -2.93 1.03
C ARG A 76 -3.78 -2.56 2.37
N ASN A 77 -4.24 -3.57 3.11
CA ASN A 77 -4.69 -3.37 4.49
C ASN A 77 -3.59 -3.65 5.51
N ASP A 78 -2.98 -4.80 5.34
CA ASP A 78 -1.97 -5.36 6.20
C ASP A 78 -0.91 -5.99 5.30
N MET A 79 0.35 -5.67 5.59
CA MET A 79 1.47 -6.07 4.74
C MET A 79 1.60 -7.59 4.68
N VAL A 80 1.22 -8.34 5.72
CA VAL A 80 1.36 -9.80 5.79
C VAL A 80 0.13 -10.51 5.23
N GLU A 81 -1.06 -10.00 5.51
CA GLU A 81 -2.31 -10.56 4.99
C GLU A 81 -2.34 -10.48 3.46
N TYR A 82 -1.93 -9.34 2.89
CA TYR A 82 -1.92 -9.12 1.44
C TYR A 82 -1.08 -10.16 0.68
N PHE A 83 0.12 -10.49 1.18
CA PHE A 83 0.94 -11.53 0.54
C PHE A 83 0.40 -12.94 0.78
N GLY A 84 -0.17 -13.20 1.95
CA GLY A 84 -0.73 -14.52 2.26
C GLY A 84 -1.88 -14.89 1.34
N GLU A 85 -2.70 -13.92 0.90
CA GLU A 85 -3.81 -14.16 -0.03
C GLU A 85 -3.33 -14.54 -1.44
N HIS A 86 -2.08 -14.20 -1.79
CA HIS A 86 -1.48 -14.47 -3.10
C HIS A 86 -0.50 -15.66 -3.09
N LEU A 87 -0.38 -16.37 -1.97
CA LEU A 87 0.54 -17.50 -1.79
C LEU A 87 -0.22 -18.76 -1.39
N ASP A 88 0.03 -19.85 -2.11
CA ASP A 88 -0.51 -21.16 -1.78
C ASP A 88 0.06 -21.68 -0.45
N GLY A 89 -0.76 -22.42 0.31
CA GLY A 89 -0.36 -23.06 1.58
C GLY A 89 -0.66 -22.24 2.83
N PHE A 90 -1.33 -21.09 2.71
CA PHE A 90 -1.83 -20.32 3.86
C PHE A 90 -3.32 -20.52 4.08
N VAL A 91 -3.71 -20.65 5.36
CA VAL A 91 -5.11 -20.72 5.80
C VAL A 91 -5.39 -19.51 6.68
N PHE A 92 -6.57 -18.93 6.52
CA PHE A 92 -7.01 -17.75 7.25
C PHE A 92 -8.15 -18.11 8.21
N THR A 93 -7.97 -17.80 9.49
CA THR A 93 -9.03 -17.97 10.50
C THR A 93 -9.93 -16.74 10.55
N GLN A 94 -11.22 -16.89 10.84
CA GLN A 94 -12.13 -15.75 11.00
C GLN A 94 -12.00 -15.10 12.38
N ASN A 95 -11.68 -15.88 13.43
CA ASN A 95 -11.69 -15.45 14.82
C ASN A 95 -10.38 -15.75 15.60
N GLY A 96 -9.26 -16.03 14.91
CA GLY A 96 -7.95 -16.32 15.52
C GLY A 96 -7.24 -15.09 16.11
N TRP A 97 -7.91 -14.37 17.00
CA TRP A 97 -7.37 -13.17 17.63
C TRP A 97 -6.37 -13.53 18.72
N VAL A 98 -5.15 -13.02 18.59
CA VAL A 98 -4.10 -13.14 19.60
C VAL A 98 -3.75 -11.73 20.07
N GLN A 99 -3.75 -11.54 21.38
CA GLN A 99 -3.36 -10.27 21.98
C GLN A 99 -1.90 -9.94 21.60
N SER A 100 -1.67 -8.73 21.12
CA SER A 100 -0.34 -8.26 20.73
C SER A 100 0.18 -7.20 21.68
N TYR A 101 -0.59 -6.14 21.94
CA TYR A 101 -0.16 -5.06 22.83
C TYR A 101 -1.34 -4.35 23.48
N GLY A 102 -1.50 -4.46 24.80
CA GLY A 102 -2.65 -3.90 25.51
C GLY A 102 -3.97 -4.48 24.97
N SER A 103 -4.91 -3.63 24.57
CA SER A 103 -6.16 -4.06 23.90
C SER A 103 -6.01 -4.31 22.40
N ARG A 104 -4.81 -4.11 21.82
CA ARG A 104 -4.54 -4.41 20.41
C ARG A 104 -4.38 -5.91 20.21
N CYS A 105 -5.31 -6.52 19.50
CA CYS A 105 -5.22 -7.89 19.02
C CYS A 105 -4.77 -7.91 17.56
N VAL A 106 -3.97 -8.90 17.21
CA VAL A 106 -3.65 -9.25 15.82
C VAL A 106 -4.34 -10.55 15.49
N LYS A 107 -4.79 -10.69 14.24
CA LYS A 107 -5.30 -11.97 13.77
C LYS A 107 -4.09 -12.84 13.41
N ARG A 108 -3.77 -13.85 14.22
CA ARG A 108 -2.78 -14.85 13.83
C ARG A 108 -3.47 -15.92 12.99
N ARG A 109 -2.71 -16.42 12.00
CA ARG A 109 -3.09 -17.55 11.15
C ARG A 109 -3.46 -18.75 12.01
#